data_AF-A0A1C5NJV4-F1
#
_entry.id   AF-A0A1C5NJV4-F1
#
_cell.length_a   1.000
_cell.length_b   1.000
_cell.length_c   1.000
_cell.angle_alpha   90.00
_cell.angle_beta   90.00
_cell.angle_gamma   90.00
#
_symmetry.space_group_name_H-M   'P 1'
#
loop_
_entity.id
_entity.type
_entity.pdbx_description
1 polymer ?
#
loop_
_entity_poly.entity_id
_entity_poly.type
_entity_poly.pdbx_seq_one_letter_code
_entity_poly.pdbx_strand_id
1 'polypeptide(L)' 'MKILVYGSMNIDNVYKLDYFVTPGESLISDNLQKFCGGKGLNQAVACSY' A
#
# COMPACT_ATOMS: atom_id res chain seq x y z
N MET A 1 -27.79 -0.87 0.44
CA MET A 1 -27.49 -2.31 0.24
C MET A 1 -26.43 -2.72 1.26
N LYS A 2 -26.43 -3.95 1.78
CA LYS A 2 -25.36 -4.42 2.70
C LYS A 2 -24.35 -5.25 1.92
N ILE A 3 -23.06 -4.94 2.02
CA ILE A 3 -21.96 -5.60 1.32
C ILE A 3 -20.97 -6.12 2.37
N LEU A 4 -20.60 -7.40 2.27
CA LEU A 4 -19.50 -7.98 3.06
C LEU A 4 -18.28 -8.09 2.17
N VAL A 5 -17.16 -7.48 2.60
CA VAL A 5 -15.85 -7.65 1.96
C VAL A 5 -14.95 -8.41 2.91
N TYR A 6 -14.47 -9.57 2.46
CA TYR A 6 -13.55 -10.43 3.21
C TYR A 6 -12.24 -10.55 2.44
N GLY A 7 -11.15 -10.04 3.01
CA GLY A 7 -9.85 -10.01 2.33
C GLY A 7 -8.74 -9.40 3.18
N SER A 8 -7.59 -9.17 2.56
CA SER A 8 -6.38 -8.70 3.23
C SER A 8 -6.46 -7.23 3.67
N MET A 9 -5.77 -6.94 4.77
CA MET A 9 -5.51 -5.61 5.30
C MET A 9 -4.03 -5.51 5.63
N ASN A 10 -3.38 -4.44 5.17
CA ASN A 10 -1.95 -4.21 5.32
C ASN A 10 -1.65 -2.79 5.80
N ILE A 11 -0.43 -2.60 6.30
CA ILE A 11 0.21 -1.29 6.38
C ILE A 11 1.19 -1.19 5.21
N ASP A 12 0.87 -0.35 4.24
CA ASP A 12 1.70 -0.18 3.05
C ASP A 12 2.76 0.89 3.35
N ASN A 13 4.03 0.49 3.38
CA ASN A 13 5.17 1.42 3.45
C ASN A 13 5.58 1.77 2.02
N VAL A 14 5.33 3.02 1.61
CA VAL A 14 5.63 3.51 0.26
C VAL A 14 6.85 4.42 0.34
N TYR A 15 7.93 4.01 -0.33
CA TYR A 15 9.18 4.76 -0.42
C TYR A 15 9.24 5.49 -1.76
N LYS A 16 9.56 6.78 -1.74
CA LYS A 16 9.87 7.53 -2.96
C LYS A 16 11.38 7.40 -3.24
N LEU A 17 11.71 6.94 -4.44
CA LEU A 17 13.06 6.74 -4.94
C LEU A 17 13.18 7.37 -6.34
N ASP A 18 14.39 7.81 -6.70
CA ASP A 18 14.68 8.30 -8.05
C ASP A 18 14.56 7.21 -9.11
N TYR A 19 14.88 5.96 -8.76
CA TYR A 19 14.80 4.79 -9.62
C TYR A 19 14.62 3.50 -8.80
N PHE A 20 14.29 2.41 -9.49
CA PHE A 20 14.21 1.09 -8.86
C PHE A 20 15.61 0.50 -8.65
N VAL A 21 15.90 0.11 -7.41
CA VAL A 21 17.17 -0.50 -7.03
C VAL A 21 17.42 -1.82 -7.75
N THR A 22 18.69 -2.09 -8.03
CA THR A 22 19.16 -3.36 -8.58
C THR A 22 19.67 -4.30 -7.48
N PRO A 23 19.78 -5.62 -7.73
CA PRO A 23 20.28 -6.55 -6.72
C PRO A 23 21.67 -6.16 -6.17
N GLY A 24 21.78 -6.06 -4.84
CA GLY A 24 23.01 -5.68 -4.15
C GLY A 24 23.20 -4.18 -3.94
N GLU A 25 22.35 -3.35 -4.53
CA GLU A 25 22.37 -1.90 -4.36
C GLU A 25 21.64 -1.47 -3.08
N SER A 26 22.05 -0.33 -2.50
CA SER A 26 21.33 0.35 -1.42
C SER A 26 21.15 1.82 -1.79
N LEU A 27 19.92 2.33 -1.68
CA LEU A 27 19.55 3.70 -2.01
C LEU A 27 18.82 4.35 -0.84
N ILE A 28 19.15 5.60 -0.55
CA ILE A 28 18.45 6.40 0.46
C ILE A 28 17.14 6.88 -0.17
N SER A 29 16.02 6.70 0.54
CA SER A 29 14.73 7.23 0.09
C SER A 29 14.56 8.70 0.40
N ASP A 30 13.97 9.45 -0.52
CA ASP A 30 13.59 10.85 -0.29
C ASP A 30 12.50 10.99 0.77
N ASN A 31 11.59 10.01 0.83
CA ASN A 31 10.44 10.03 1.73
C ASN A 31 9.91 8.61 1.99
N LEU A 32 9.36 8.43 3.19
CA LEU A 32 8.54 7.28 3.58
C LEU A 32 7.14 7.76 3.94
N GLN A 33 6.14 7.18 3.30
CA GLN A 33 4.74 7.34 3.67
C GLN A 33 4.12 6.00 4.07
N LYS A 34 3.24 6.03 5.08
CA LYS A 34 2.49 4.86 5.54
C LYS A 34 1.02 5.04 5.21
N PHE A 35 0.43 4.03 4.59
CA PHE A 35 -0.99 4.02 4.25
C PHE A 35 -1.67 2.76 4.77
N CYS A 36 -2.97 2.88 5.04
CA CYS A 36 -3.81 1.70 5.21
C CYS A 36 -4.06 1.11 3.82
N GLY A 37 -3.64 -0.14 3.62
CA GLY A 37 -3.71 -0.79 2.32
C GLY A 37 -4.17 -2.23 2.41
N GLY A 38 -3.79 -3.02 1.40
CA GLY A 38 -4.30 -4.38 1.21
C GLY A 38 -5.57 -4.39 0.35
N LYS A 39 -5.65 -5.39 -0.54
CA LYS A 39 -6.72 -5.46 -1.55
C LYS A 39 -8.10 -5.55 -0.91
N GLY A 40 -8.24 -6.29 0.20
CA GLY A 40 -9.51 -6.41 0.92
C GLY A 40 -9.95 -5.07 1.50
N LEU A 41 -9.08 -4.38 2.22
CA LEU A 41 -9.38 -3.06 2.77
C LEU A 41 -9.68 -2.04 1.67
N ASN A 42 -8.87 -1.98 0.61
CA ASN A 42 -9.06 -1.02 -0.47
C ASN A 42 -10.42 -1.22 -1.17
N GLN A 43 -10.84 -2.47 -1.37
CA GLN A 43 -12.18 -2.78 -1.89
C GLN A 43 -13.29 -2.39 -0.89
N ALA A 44 -13.11 -2.70 0.40
CA ALA A 44 -14.09 -2.38 1.43
C ALA A 44 -14.34 -0.86 1.54
N VAL A 45 -13.28 -0.05 1.46
CA VAL A 45 -13.37 1.42 1.43
C VAL A 45 -14.01 1.90 0.12
N ALA A 46 -13.66 1.32 -1.03
CA ALA A 46 -14.29 1.72 -2.30
C ALA A 46 -15.80 1.46 -2.30
N CYS A 47 -16.27 0.38 -1.67
CA CYS A 47 -17.67 0.02 -1.55
C CYS A 47 -18.44 0.76 -0.43
N SER A 48 -17.77 1.59 0.39
CA SER A 48 -18.42 2.31 1.49
C SER A 48 -19.08 3.63 1.10
N TYR A 49 -18.81 4.11 -0.12
CA TYR A 49 -19.47 5.27 -0.75
C TYR A 49 -20.72 4.84 -1.52
#